data_AF-A0AAE8VXL2-F1
#
_entry.id   AF-A0AAE8VXL2-F1
#
_cell.length_a   1.000
_cell.length_b   1.000
_cell.length_c   1.000
_cell.angle_alpha   90.00
_cell.angle_beta   90.00
_cell.angle_gamma   90.00
#
_symmetry.space_group_name_H-M   'P 1'
#
loop_
_entity.id
_entity.type
_entity.pdbx_description
1 polymer ?
#
loop_
_entity_poly.entity_id
_entity_poly.type
_entity_poly.pdbx_seq_one_letter_code
_entity_poly.pdbx_strand_id
1 'polypeptide(L)'
;MTVIDPPTDAGTPVPLDTDMIRETYQRILLSPRLPVGKELAPLRTEVRGHVQVLAPDVRALAVRMAERMRRLAIHVLIDTAEILLEGEKITLAHLGPHTYDLVTMSRALLHLFEHHGPLGAATHDEEVSAEISWRVCGLCKEEFAEGEPADRISCTGSSGVIRAYVHEELCVGRREPRLTDRSGSPEGAFEGRQFRPLEPPVPGLA
;
A
#
# COMPACT_ATOMS: atom_id res chain seq x y z
N MET A 1 10.08 13.30 51.97
CA MET A 1 9.42 12.80 50.75
C MET A 1 9.77 13.73 49.62
N THR A 2 10.82 13.41 48.86
CA THR A 2 11.24 14.14 47.66
C THR A 2 10.48 13.54 46.49
N VAL A 3 9.56 14.33 45.91
CA VAL A 3 8.89 14.00 44.65
C VAL A 3 9.93 14.23 43.55
N ILE A 4 10.36 13.16 42.91
CA ILE A 4 11.21 13.21 41.72
C ILE A 4 10.25 13.25 40.54
N ASP A 5 10.09 14.42 39.93
CA ASP A 5 9.39 14.52 38.65
C ASP A 5 10.21 13.81 37.57
N PRO A 6 9.58 12.95 36.73
CA PRO A 6 10.27 12.32 35.62
C PRO A 6 10.64 13.37 34.56
N PRO A 7 11.82 13.28 33.92
CA PRO A 7 12.19 14.17 32.84
C PRO A 7 11.25 13.93 31.65
N THR A 8 10.32 14.86 31.43
CA THR A 8 9.52 14.93 30.21
C THR A 8 10.37 15.61 29.15
N ASP A 9 11.39 14.89 28.67
CA ASP A 9 12.09 15.28 27.46
C ASP A 9 11.35 14.63 26.28
N ALA A 10 10.17 15.19 25.98
CA ALA A 10 9.46 14.90 24.75
C ALA A 10 10.28 15.54 23.61
N GLY A 11 11.31 14.80 23.16
CA GLY A 11 12.21 15.23 22.11
C GLY A 11 11.43 15.80 20.95
N THR A 12 11.70 17.06 20.61
CA THR A 12 11.10 17.76 19.49
C THR A 12 11.20 16.86 18.24
N PRO A 13 10.09 16.56 17.54
CA PRO A 13 10.14 15.72 16.36
C PRO A 13 11.11 16.34 15.35
N VAL A 14 12.08 15.56 14.90
CA VAL A 14 13.05 15.99 13.89
C VAL A 14 12.26 16.36 12.63
N PRO A 15 12.44 17.59 12.08
CA PRO A 15 11.73 18.00 10.88
C PRO A 15 11.99 17.03 9.73
N LEU A 16 10.91 16.65 9.03
CA LEU A 16 10.99 15.83 7.83
C LEU A 16 11.74 16.59 6.73
N ASP A 17 12.84 16.02 6.24
CA ASP A 17 13.60 16.57 5.11
C ASP A 17 12.95 16.17 3.78
N THR A 18 11.96 16.95 3.37
CA THR A 18 11.18 16.70 2.16
C THR A 18 11.99 16.90 0.88
N ASP A 19 13.01 17.75 0.90
CA ASP A 19 13.87 18.00 -0.26
C ASP A 19 14.78 16.80 -0.54
N MET A 20 15.40 16.21 0.48
CA MET A 20 16.16 14.97 0.33
C MET A 20 15.30 13.82 -0.22
N ILE A 21 14.07 13.65 0.29
CA ILE A 21 13.15 12.61 -0.20
C ILE A 21 12.81 12.85 -1.67
N ARG A 22 12.54 14.11 -2.03
CA ARG A 22 12.24 14.53 -3.41
C ARG A 22 13.39 14.23 -4.35
N GLU A 23 14.61 14.65 -4.00
CA GLU A 23 15.82 14.39 -4.78
C GLU A 23 16.02 12.89 -4.99
N THR A 24 15.80 12.08 -3.94
CA THR A 24 15.97 10.64 -3.97
C THR A 24 15.07 9.99 -5.02
N TYR A 25 13.75 10.23 -4.99
CA TYR A 25 12.86 9.61 -5.98
C TYR A 25 13.04 10.21 -7.38
N GLN A 26 13.35 11.50 -7.50
CA GLN A 26 13.57 12.14 -8.81
C GLN A 26 14.78 11.54 -9.52
N ARG A 27 15.89 11.33 -8.79
CA ARG A 27 17.08 10.65 -9.30
C ARG A 27 16.76 9.29 -9.92
N ILE A 28 15.76 8.57 -9.38
CA ILE A 28 15.39 7.23 -9.84
C ILE A 28 14.39 7.29 -10.99
N LEU A 29 13.30 8.06 -10.84
CA LEU A 29 12.23 8.16 -11.83
C LEU A 29 12.66 8.88 -13.11
N LEU A 30 13.63 9.80 -13.01
CA LEU A 30 14.15 10.55 -14.16
C LEU A 30 15.44 9.94 -14.72
N SER A 31 15.96 8.87 -14.12
CA SER A 31 17.19 8.24 -14.63
C SER A 31 16.93 7.62 -16.01
N PRO A 32 17.80 7.88 -17.02
CA PRO A 32 17.71 7.20 -18.32
C PRO A 32 17.90 5.69 -18.22
N ARG A 33 18.50 5.21 -17.12
CA ARG A 33 18.74 3.80 -16.85
C ARG A 33 18.39 3.49 -15.41
N LEU A 34 17.56 2.47 -15.21
CA LEU A 34 17.30 1.97 -13.87
C LEU A 34 18.60 1.44 -13.25
N PRO A 35 18.85 1.72 -11.95
CA PRO A 35 19.93 1.05 -11.22
C PRO A 35 19.76 -0.46 -11.35
N VAL A 36 20.86 -1.18 -11.50
CA VAL A 36 20.86 -2.64 -11.64
C VAL A 36 21.89 -3.29 -10.72
N GLY A 37 21.65 -4.55 -10.38
CA GLY A 37 22.60 -5.35 -9.61
C GLY A 37 22.83 -4.79 -8.21
N LYS A 38 24.10 -4.48 -7.88
CA LYS A 38 24.54 -4.14 -6.51
C LYS A 38 24.02 -2.78 -6.01
N GLU A 39 23.61 -1.89 -6.92
CA GLU A 39 23.12 -0.55 -6.57
C GLU A 39 21.66 -0.55 -6.09
N LEU A 40 20.88 -1.59 -6.43
CA LEU A 40 19.46 -1.66 -6.11
C LEU A 40 19.18 -1.86 -4.62
N ALA A 41 19.99 -2.68 -3.93
CA ALA A 41 19.73 -2.99 -2.52
C ALA A 41 19.92 -1.77 -1.58
N PRO A 42 21.01 -0.98 -1.69
CA PRO A 42 21.16 0.25 -0.91
C PRO A 42 20.06 1.27 -1.20
N LEU A 43 19.73 1.45 -2.48
CA LEU A 43 18.69 2.38 -2.91
C LEU A 43 17.32 1.99 -2.38
N ARG A 44 16.98 0.70 -2.43
CA ARG A 44 15.75 0.17 -1.85
C ARG A 44 15.67 0.46 -0.35
N THR A 45 16.75 0.24 0.39
CA THR A 45 16.81 0.53 1.82
C THR A 45 16.60 2.02 2.10
N GLU A 46 17.24 2.89 1.33
CA GLU A 46 17.07 4.35 1.41
C GLU A 46 15.60 4.75 1.18
N VAL A 47 15.00 4.33 0.07
CA VAL A 47 13.60 4.66 -0.27
C VAL A 47 12.61 4.04 0.73
N ARG A 48 12.87 2.82 1.21
CA ARG A 48 12.07 2.19 2.27
C ARG A 48 12.05 3.06 3.53
N GLY A 49 13.20 3.62 3.92
CA GLY A 49 13.30 4.57 5.02
C GLY A 49 12.41 5.78 4.83
N HIS A 50 12.47 6.41 3.64
CA HIS A 50 11.62 7.57 3.31
C HIS A 50 10.12 7.26 3.43
N VAL A 51 9.69 6.10 2.92
CA VAL A 51 8.30 5.64 3.02
C VAL A 51 7.89 5.41 4.47
N GLN A 52 8.75 4.78 5.28
CA GLN A 52 8.48 4.49 6.70
C GLN A 52 8.35 5.76 7.54
N VAL A 53 9.04 6.84 7.17
CA VAL A 53 8.91 8.14 7.84
C VAL A 53 7.67 8.90 7.35
N LEU A 54 7.39 8.89 6.05
CA LEU A 54 6.25 9.64 5.47
C LEU A 54 4.88 9.04 5.84
N ALA A 55 4.75 7.72 5.85
CA ALA A 55 3.45 7.06 5.98
C ALA A 55 2.70 7.43 7.29
N PRO A 56 3.34 7.47 8.47
CA PRO A 56 2.70 7.94 9.70
C PRO A 56 2.19 9.39 9.62
N ASP A 57 2.96 10.29 9.03
CA ASP A 57 2.58 11.70 8.90
C ASP A 57 1.39 11.87 7.96
N VAL A 58 1.41 11.19 6.81
CA VAL A 58 0.28 11.19 5.87
C VAL A 58 -0.96 10.56 6.49
N ARG A 59 -0.83 9.50 7.30
CA ARG A 59 -1.94 8.92 8.06
C ARG A 59 -2.55 9.93 9.03
N ALA A 60 -1.72 10.65 9.79
CA ALA A 60 -2.18 11.68 10.71
C ALA A 60 -2.88 12.85 9.98
N LEU A 61 -2.45 13.19 8.76
CA LEU A 61 -3.12 14.18 7.93
C LEU A 61 -4.46 13.67 7.37
N ALA A 62 -4.53 12.40 6.96
CA ALA A 62 -5.68 11.83 6.27
C ALA A 62 -7.00 12.00 7.06
N VAL A 63 -6.96 11.92 8.39
CA VAL A 63 -8.15 12.09 9.26
C VAL A 63 -8.77 13.48 9.19
N ARG A 64 -8.02 14.46 8.69
CA ARG A 64 -8.42 15.87 8.53
C ARG A 64 -8.59 16.28 7.07
N MET A 65 -8.22 15.42 6.12
CA MET A 65 -8.36 15.72 4.68
C MET A 65 -9.83 15.70 4.26
N ALA A 66 -10.17 16.53 3.28
CA ALA A 66 -11.47 16.46 2.61
C ALA A 66 -11.69 15.07 1.98
N GLU A 67 -12.94 14.62 1.91
CA GLU A 67 -13.34 13.23 1.58
C GLU A 67 -12.60 12.62 0.35
N ARG A 68 -12.47 13.38 -0.74
CA ARG A 68 -11.76 12.92 -1.95
C ARG A 68 -10.26 12.69 -1.70
N MET A 69 -9.59 13.63 -1.03
CA MET A 69 -8.17 13.53 -0.70
C MET A 69 -7.93 12.45 0.34
N ARG A 70 -8.83 12.34 1.33
CA ARG A 70 -8.80 11.30 2.35
C ARG A 70 -8.85 9.91 1.73
N ARG A 71 -9.80 9.63 0.82
CA ARG A 71 -9.86 8.36 0.10
C ARG A 71 -8.57 8.05 -0.66
N LEU A 72 -8.01 9.03 -1.36
CA LEU A 72 -6.74 8.86 -2.06
C LEU A 72 -5.60 8.54 -1.09
N ALA A 73 -5.52 9.25 0.04
CA ALA A 73 -4.52 9.00 1.07
C ALA A 73 -4.63 7.60 1.67
N ILE A 74 -5.86 7.16 1.98
CA ILE A 74 -6.12 5.79 2.46
C ILE A 74 -5.65 4.77 1.42
N HIS A 75 -6.01 4.94 0.13
CA HIS A 75 -5.53 4.04 -0.92
C HIS A 75 -4.00 4.01 -1.03
N VAL A 76 -3.33 5.17 -1.01
CA VAL A 76 -1.85 5.22 -1.09
C VAL A 76 -1.22 4.57 0.14
N LEU A 77 -1.74 4.82 1.33
CA LEU A 77 -1.29 4.16 2.56
C LEU A 77 -1.55 2.65 2.48
N ILE A 78 -2.66 2.26 1.83
CA ILE A 78 -3.00 0.87 1.60
C ILE A 78 -2.08 0.19 0.57
N ASP A 79 -1.61 0.87 -0.46
CA ASP A 79 -0.67 0.23 -1.39
C ASP A 79 0.75 0.23 -0.80
N THR A 80 1.09 1.31 -0.10
CA THR A 80 2.40 1.54 0.52
C THR A 80 2.81 0.38 1.41
N ALA A 81 1.97 0.04 2.37
CA ALA A 81 2.42 -0.92 3.35
C ALA A 81 2.37 -2.35 2.76
N GLU A 82 1.64 -2.61 1.67
CA GLU A 82 1.47 -3.93 1.05
C GLU A 82 2.81 -4.25 0.40
N ILE A 83 3.36 -3.24 -0.29
CA ILE A 83 4.73 -3.22 -0.79
C ILE A 83 5.74 -3.40 0.35
N LEU A 84 5.58 -2.74 1.50
CA LEU A 84 6.51 -2.92 2.63
C LEU A 84 6.54 -4.37 3.14
N LEU A 85 5.38 -5.01 3.26
CA LEU A 85 5.24 -6.40 3.71
C LEU A 85 5.81 -7.40 2.68
N GLU A 86 5.44 -7.24 1.40
CA GLU A 86 5.95 -8.09 0.33
C GLU A 86 7.48 -8.01 0.21
N GLY A 87 8.05 -6.85 0.56
CA GLY A 87 9.48 -6.58 0.55
C GLY A 87 10.32 -7.56 1.39
N GLU A 88 9.77 -8.18 2.41
CA GLU A 88 10.53 -9.08 3.29
C GLU A 88 10.86 -10.42 2.62
N LYS A 89 10.12 -10.79 1.56
CA LYS A 89 10.22 -12.09 0.88
C LYS A 89 10.79 -11.98 -0.54
N ILE A 90 11.39 -10.84 -0.89
CA ILE A 90 11.77 -10.54 -2.26
C ILE A 90 13.02 -11.29 -2.73
N THR A 91 12.89 -11.88 -3.92
CA THR A 91 14.01 -12.47 -4.66
C THR A 91 14.74 -11.40 -5.48
N LEU A 92 16.00 -11.65 -5.87
CA LEU A 92 16.78 -10.72 -6.69
C LEU A 92 16.09 -10.33 -8.01
N ALA A 93 15.31 -11.25 -8.60
CA ALA A 93 14.56 -11.00 -9.84
C ALA A 93 13.46 -9.93 -9.68
N HIS A 94 12.90 -9.77 -8.48
CA HIS A 94 11.82 -8.82 -8.20
C HIS A 94 12.31 -7.55 -7.49
N LEU A 95 13.62 -7.46 -7.20
CA LEU A 95 14.20 -6.33 -6.48
C LEU A 95 14.02 -5.01 -7.25
N GLY A 96 14.20 -5.03 -8.57
CA GLY A 96 14.03 -3.86 -9.44
C GLY A 96 12.60 -3.32 -9.42
N PRO A 97 11.59 -4.12 -9.84
CA PRO A 97 10.18 -3.73 -9.79
C PRO A 97 9.75 -3.23 -8.41
N HIS A 98 10.09 -3.95 -7.34
CA HIS A 98 9.72 -3.54 -5.98
C HIS A 98 10.35 -2.21 -5.54
N THR A 99 11.61 -1.97 -5.92
CA THR A 99 12.25 -0.68 -5.65
C THR A 99 11.49 0.44 -6.36
N TYR A 100 11.02 0.21 -7.59
CA TYR A 100 10.23 1.18 -8.33
C TYR A 100 8.86 1.45 -7.69
N ASP A 101 8.20 0.40 -7.19
CA ASP A 101 6.93 0.54 -6.46
C ASP A 101 7.13 1.38 -5.19
N LEU A 102 8.19 1.12 -4.41
CA LEU A 102 8.54 1.94 -3.25
C LEU A 102 8.81 3.40 -3.60
N VAL A 103 9.50 3.67 -4.71
CA VAL A 103 9.77 5.03 -5.20
C VAL A 103 8.48 5.74 -5.59
N THR A 104 7.56 5.01 -6.24
CA THR A 104 6.25 5.53 -6.62
C THR A 104 5.42 5.88 -5.38
N MET A 105 5.42 5.01 -4.37
CA MET A 105 4.75 5.26 -3.09
C MET A 105 5.37 6.42 -2.32
N SER A 106 6.70 6.51 -2.26
CA SER A 106 7.40 7.64 -1.64
C SER A 106 6.99 8.97 -2.27
N ARG A 107 6.92 9.05 -3.60
CA ARG A 107 6.43 10.24 -4.32
C ARG A 107 4.97 10.54 -4.02
N ALA A 108 4.10 9.54 -4.01
CA ALA A 108 2.68 9.71 -3.74
C ALA A 108 2.43 10.22 -2.31
N LEU A 109 3.11 9.63 -1.32
CA LEU A 109 3.05 10.07 0.07
C LEU A 109 3.58 11.48 0.25
N LEU A 110 4.73 11.82 -0.36
CA LEU A 110 5.25 13.19 -0.29
C LEU A 110 4.27 14.18 -0.91
N HIS A 111 3.68 13.85 -2.06
CA HIS A 111 2.69 14.70 -2.70
C HIS A 111 1.47 14.91 -1.80
N LEU A 112 0.97 13.87 -1.13
CA LEU A 112 -0.12 13.99 -0.17
C LEU A 112 0.27 14.84 1.04
N PHE A 113 1.49 14.70 1.55
CA PHE A 113 2.01 15.50 2.64
C PHE A 113 2.07 17.00 2.28
N GLU A 114 2.64 17.32 1.12
CA GLU A 114 2.83 18.71 0.66
C GLU A 114 1.55 19.37 0.11
N HIS A 115 0.63 18.58 -0.45
CA HIS A 115 -0.56 19.06 -1.16
C HIS A 115 -1.86 18.44 -0.65
N HIS A 116 -1.99 18.26 0.66
CA HIS A 116 -3.17 17.68 1.31
C HIS A 116 -4.47 18.49 1.15
N GLY A 117 -4.38 19.76 0.72
CA GLY A 117 -5.52 20.67 0.61
C GLY A 117 -5.92 21.27 1.96
N PRO A 118 -7.10 21.93 2.07
CA PRO A 118 -7.54 22.48 3.35
C PRO A 118 -7.87 21.37 4.35
N LEU A 119 -7.30 21.46 5.55
CA LEU A 119 -7.56 20.52 6.64
C LEU A 119 -8.79 20.95 7.44
N GLY A 120 -9.72 20.03 7.62
CA GLY A 120 -10.85 20.19 8.52
C GLY A 120 -10.52 19.86 9.97
N ALA A 121 -11.57 19.81 10.80
CA ALA A 121 -11.53 19.12 12.08
C ALA A 121 -11.24 17.63 11.85
N ALA A 122 -10.54 16.98 12.78
CA ALA A 122 -10.32 15.54 12.71
C ALA A 122 -11.68 14.82 12.76
N THR A 123 -11.98 14.05 11.72
CA THR A 123 -13.17 13.20 11.65
C THR A 123 -12.71 11.75 11.70
N HIS A 124 -13.19 11.01 12.71
CA HIS A 124 -13.09 9.55 12.77
C HIS A 124 -11.65 8.99 12.61
N ASP A 125 -10.73 9.38 13.51
CA ASP A 125 -9.36 8.84 13.56
C ASP A 125 -9.35 7.31 13.70
N GLU A 126 -10.32 6.74 14.41
CA GLU A 126 -10.51 5.29 14.54
C GLU A 126 -10.87 4.60 13.22
N GLU A 127 -11.64 5.24 12.33
CA GLU A 127 -12.07 4.66 11.04
C GLU A 127 -10.89 4.62 10.05
N VAL A 128 -10.18 5.74 9.94
CA VAL A 128 -8.96 5.84 9.13
C VAL A 128 -7.87 4.92 9.69
N SER A 129 -7.73 4.88 11.02
CA SER A 129 -6.83 3.95 11.67
C SER A 129 -7.23 2.50 11.44
N ALA A 130 -8.51 2.14 11.44
CA ALA A 130 -8.98 0.78 11.16
C ALA A 130 -8.77 0.36 9.69
N GLU A 131 -8.91 1.30 8.75
CA GLU A 131 -8.66 1.06 7.32
C GLU A 131 -7.15 0.93 7.00
N ILE A 132 -6.29 1.64 7.75
CA ILE A 132 -4.83 1.63 7.58
C ILE A 132 -4.14 0.65 8.53
N SER A 133 -4.81 0.18 9.58
CA SER A 133 -4.26 -0.78 10.54
C SER A 133 -4.27 -2.15 9.90
N TRP A 134 -3.21 -2.45 9.19
CA TRP A 134 -2.98 -3.79 8.64
C TRP A 134 -2.19 -4.66 9.58
N ARG A 135 -1.77 -4.06 10.68
CA ARG A 135 -1.59 -4.82 11.89
C ARG A 135 -2.93 -5.30 12.41
N VAL A 136 -4.08 -4.81 11.99
CA VAL A 136 -5.34 -5.37 12.50
C VAL A 136 -5.88 -6.41 11.55
N CYS A 137 -6.03 -7.64 12.04
CA CYS A 137 -6.65 -8.72 11.30
C CYS A 137 -8.09 -8.33 10.92
N GLY A 138 -8.40 -8.44 9.63
CA GLY A 138 -9.70 -8.08 9.07
C GLY A 138 -10.87 -8.83 9.70
N LEU A 139 -10.62 -10.02 10.27
CA LEU A 139 -11.62 -10.88 10.93
C LEU A 139 -11.76 -10.63 12.43
N CYS A 140 -10.69 -10.75 13.22
CA CYS A 140 -10.80 -10.64 14.68
C CYS A 140 -10.61 -9.23 15.21
N LYS A 141 -10.16 -8.29 14.38
CA LYS A 141 -9.84 -6.91 14.74
C LYS A 141 -8.70 -6.77 15.77
N GLU A 142 -7.92 -7.83 15.97
CA GLU A 142 -6.72 -7.82 16.81
C GLU A 142 -5.46 -7.47 16.02
N GLU A 143 -4.46 -6.92 16.70
CA GLU A 143 -3.17 -6.61 16.10
C GLU A 143 -2.36 -7.88 15.75
N PHE A 144 -1.57 -7.84 14.67
CA PHE A 144 -0.58 -8.83 14.29
C PHE A 144 0.66 -8.57 15.14
N ALA A 145 1.13 -9.60 15.84
CA ALA A 145 2.41 -9.55 16.51
C ALA A 145 3.55 -9.41 15.49
N GLU A 146 4.69 -8.89 15.94
CA GLU A 146 5.88 -8.76 15.08
C GLU A 146 6.33 -10.14 14.59
N GLY A 147 6.37 -10.32 13.26
CA GLY A 147 6.71 -11.59 12.62
C GLY A 147 5.56 -12.61 12.54
N GLU A 148 4.34 -12.25 12.97
CA GLU A 148 3.18 -13.13 12.87
C GLU A 148 2.74 -13.33 11.41
N PRO A 149 2.49 -14.57 10.97
CA PRO A 149 2.06 -14.83 9.61
C PRO A 149 0.64 -14.32 9.34
N ALA A 150 0.51 -13.61 8.22
CA ALA A 150 -0.76 -13.07 7.73
C ALA A 150 -1.13 -13.71 6.39
N ASP A 151 -2.37 -14.14 6.27
CA ASP A 151 -2.96 -14.61 5.02
C ASP A 151 -3.84 -13.52 4.39
N ARG A 152 -3.88 -13.47 3.06
CA ARG A 152 -4.56 -12.42 2.31
C ARG A 152 -5.94 -12.91 1.87
N ILE A 153 -6.98 -12.16 2.23
CA ILE A 153 -8.35 -12.44 1.80
C ILE A 153 -8.94 -11.24 1.06
N SER A 154 -9.86 -11.53 0.14
CA SER A 154 -10.69 -10.51 -0.49
C SER A 154 -12.00 -10.41 0.28
N CYS A 155 -12.30 -9.25 0.83
CA CYS A 155 -13.54 -8.92 1.51
C CYS A 155 -14.38 -8.02 0.61
N THR A 156 -15.67 -8.29 0.48
CA THR A 156 -16.62 -7.37 -0.16
C THR A 156 -17.16 -6.39 0.89
N GLY A 157 -16.80 -5.12 0.75
CA GLY A 157 -17.36 -4.00 1.51
C GLY A 157 -18.37 -3.20 0.68
N SER A 158 -19.01 -2.21 1.31
CA SER A 158 -19.97 -1.30 0.65
C SER A 158 -19.33 -0.47 -0.48
N SER A 159 -18.00 -0.36 -0.50
CA SER A 159 -17.20 0.36 -1.51
C SER A 159 -16.59 -0.55 -2.60
N GLY A 160 -16.83 -1.86 -2.56
CA GLY A 160 -16.26 -2.83 -3.51
C GLY A 160 -15.44 -3.93 -2.85
N VAL A 161 -14.56 -4.58 -3.61
CA VAL A 161 -13.66 -5.62 -3.10
C VAL A 161 -12.43 -4.97 -2.46
N ILE A 162 -12.30 -5.11 -1.15
CA ILE A 162 -11.15 -4.66 -0.35
C ILE A 162 -10.29 -5.89 -0.05
N ARG A 163 -8.97 -5.76 -0.18
CA ARG A 163 -8.04 -6.80 0.26
C ARG A 163 -7.71 -6.58 1.72
N ALA A 164 -7.87 -7.61 2.54
CA ALA A 164 -7.58 -7.56 3.97
C ALA A 164 -6.62 -8.69 4.34
N TYR A 165 -5.83 -8.46 5.39
CA TYR A 165 -4.96 -9.47 5.99
C TYR A 165 -5.66 -10.08 7.20
N VAL A 166 -5.55 -11.39 7.36
CA VAL A 166 -6.09 -12.12 8.51
C VAL A 166 -5.02 -13.02 9.13
N HIS A 167 -5.07 -13.23 10.44
CA HIS A 167 -4.18 -14.18 11.11
C HIS A 167 -4.26 -15.53 10.42
N GLU A 168 -3.11 -16.05 9.99
CA GLU A 168 -3.06 -17.31 9.26
C GLU A 168 -3.59 -18.46 10.12
N GLU A 169 -3.24 -18.48 11.41
CA GLU A 169 -3.60 -19.57 12.32
C GLU A 169 -4.76 -19.22 13.26
N LEU A 170 -4.78 -18.00 13.82
CA LEU A 170 -5.78 -17.61 14.83
C LEU A 170 -7.19 -17.38 14.25
N CYS A 171 -7.28 -17.07 12.95
CA CYS A 171 -8.54 -16.71 12.31
C CYS A 171 -9.08 -17.73 11.30
N VAL A 172 -8.47 -18.92 11.18
CA VAL A 172 -8.93 -19.99 10.26
C VAL A 172 -10.41 -20.34 10.50
N GLY A 173 -10.83 -20.47 11.76
CA GLY A 173 -12.20 -20.83 12.13
C GLY A 173 -13.22 -19.71 12.00
N ARG A 174 -12.78 -18.47 11.78
CA ARG A 174 -13.65 -17.29 11.57
C ARG A 174 -13.82 -16.93 10.10
N ARG A 175 -13.09 -17.60 9.21
CA ARG A 175 -13.34 -17.49 7.77
C ARG A 175 -14.72 -18.10 7.54
N GLU A 176 -15.68 -17.30 7.08
CA GLU A 176 -16.83 -17.91 6.43
C GLU A 176 -16.29 -18.88 5.37
N PRO A 177 -16.83 -20.11 5.29
CA PRO A 177 -16.41 -21.03 4.25
C PRO A 177 -16.54 -20.28 2.94
N ARG A 178 -15.41 -20.15 2.21
CA ARG A 178 -15.41 -19.63 0.85
C ARG A 178 -16.65 -20.24 0.20
N LEU A 179 -17.55 -19.41 -0.32
CA LEU A 179 -18.56 -19.87 -1.26
C LEU A 179 -17.78 -20.41 -2.46
N THR A 180 -17.29 -21.64 -2.32
CA THR A 180 -16.71 -22.43 -3.40
C THR A 180 -17.85 -22.63 -4.37
N ASP A 181 -17.65 -22.12 -5.57
CA ASP A 181 -18.38 -22.50 -6.77
C ASP A 181 -19.91 -22.49 -6.64
N ARG A 182 -20.51 -21.38 -7.09
CA ARG A 182 -21.68 -21.50 -7.95
C ARG A 182 -21.25 -22.01 -9.34
N SER A 183 -20.67 -23.21 -9.38
CA SER A 183 -20.71 -24.08 -10.55
C SER A 183 -22.10 -24.72 -10.62
N GLY A 184 -23.13 -23.87 -10.73
CA GLY A 184 -24.41 -24.28 -11.27
C GLY A 184 -24.29 -24.18 -12.78
N SER A 185 -23.82 -25.26 -13.40
CA SER A 185 -23.85 -25.45 -14.84
C SER A 185 -25.29 -25.28 -15.35
N PRO A 186 -25.60 -24.34 -16.27
CA PRO A 186 -26.62 -24.60 -17.24
C PRO A 186 -25.93 -25.30 -18.42
N GLU A 187 -26.21 -26.58 -18.61
CA GLU A 187 -26.06 -27.22 -19.91
C GLU A 187 -26.87 -26.42 -20.92
N GLY A 188 -26.19 -25.55 -21.67
CA GLY A 188 -26.74 -24.75 -22.75
C GLY A 188 -25.69 -24.69 -23.84
N ALA A 189 -25.88 -25.53 -24.86
CA ALA A 189 -25.03 -25.66 -26.03
C ALA A 189 -24.64 -24.29 -26.62
N PHE A 190 -23.34 -24.00 -26.64
CA PHE A 190 -22.78 -22.93 -27.47
C PHE A 190 -21.95 -23.60 -28.57
N GLU A 191 -22.57 -23.73 -29.74
CA GLU A 191 -21.91 -24.12 -30.98
C GLU A 191 -20.77 -23.15 -31.31
N GLY A 192 -19.66 -23.73 -31.78
CA GLY A 192 -18.40 -23.04 -31.98
C GLY A 192 -18.50 -21.84 -32.93
N ARG A 193 -17.98 -20.69 -32.45
CA ARG A 193 -17.48 -19.66 -33.35
C ARG A 193 -15.98 -19.86 -33.54
N GLN A 194 -15.62 -20.33 -34.73
CA GLN A 194 -14.26 -20.32 -35.24
C GLN A 194 -13.72 -18.89 -35.21
N PHE A 195 -12.58 -18.69 -34.55
CA PHE A 195 -11.78 -17.47 -34.68
C PHE A 195 -11.28 -17.35 -36.12
N ARG A 196 -11.69 -16.30 -36.83
CA ARG A 196 -11.02 -15.87 -38.06
C ARG A 196 -9.69 -15.20 -37.69
N PRO A 197 -8.57 -15.55 -38.32
CA PRO A 197 -7.34 -14.78 -38.19
C PRO A 197 -7.54 -13.37 -38.73
N LEU A 198 -6.98 -12.38 -38.04
CA LEU A 198 -6.90 -11.00 -38.52
C LEU A 198 -5.98 -10.94 -39.75
N GLU A 199 -6.52 -10.48 -40.88
CA GLU A 199 -5.71 -10.18 -42.06
C GLU A 199 -4.80 -8.97 -41.79
N PRO A 200 -3.56 -8.98 -42.28
CA PRO A 200 -2.64 -7.85 -42.14
C PRO A 200 -3.10 -6.63 -42.96
N PRO A 201 -2.72 -5.41 -42.56
CA PRO A 201 -3.13 -4.18 -43.22
C PRO A 201 -2.56 -4.09 -44.65
N VAL A 202 -3.43 -3.69 -45.58
CA VAL A 202 -3.07 -3.39 -46.98
C VAL A 202 -2.22 -2.12 -47.00
N PRO A 203 -1.01 -2.14 -47.58
CA PRO A 203 -0.21 -0.94 -47.77
C PRO A 203 -0.66 -0.18 -49.03
N GLY A 204 -0.87 1.12 -48.87
CA GLY A 204 -0.78 2.08 -49.96
C GLY A 204 -2.10 2.63 -50.47
N LEU A 205 -2.39 3.88 -50.09
CA LEU A 205 -3.00 4.88 -50.99
C LEU A 205 -2.40 6.24 -50.58
N ALA A 206 -1.38 6.64 -51.33
CA ALA A 206 -1.05 8.04 -51.60
C ALA A 206 -1.80 8.46 -52.86
#